data_AF-A0A840IXN8-F1
#
_entry.id   AF-A0A840IXN8-F1
#
_cell.length_a   1.000
_cell.length_b   1.000
_cell.length_c   1.000
_cell.angle_alpha   90.00
_cell.angle_beta   90.00
_cell.angle_gamma   90.00
#
_symmetry.space_group_name_H-M   'P 1'
#
loop_
_entity.id
_entity.type
_entity.pdbx_description
1 polymer ?
#
loop_
_entity_poly.entity_id
_entity_poly.type
_entity_poly.pdbx_seq_one_letter_code
_entity_poly.pdbx_strand_id
1 'polypeptide(L)'
;MTDQFFVDADGLDNGRDGFDGKSTELRTLAQRVQGLANPSRISDAAGNDKNGNEFYKTHLESATGIYNGINAWAAAVEATRDSIGDMATSFREADQGAFDASNLLLQNFTQLNEKVGSGGSGSGGDSDSPPPA
;
A
#
# COMPACT_ATOMS: atom_id res chain seq x y z
N MET A 1 -14.01 16.82 16.89
CA MET A 1 -14.76 15.98 15.92
C MET A 1 -13.79 15.61 14.84
N THR A 2 -13.67 14.30 14.59
CA THR A 2 -12.92 13.59 13.54
C THR A 2 -11.43 13.88 13.41
N ASP A 3 -10.63 13.09 14.15
CA ASP A 3 -9.34 12.58 13.66
C ASP A 3 -9.63 11.79 12.39
N GLN A 4 -9.72 12.49 11.28
CA GLN A 4 -9.86 11.88 9.98
C GLN A 4 -8.53 11.17 9.73
N PHE A 5 -8.55 9.84 9.82
CA PHE A 5 -7.50 8.97 9.33
C PHE A 5 -7.34 9.28 7.84
N PHE A 6 -6.53 10.29 7.52
CA PHE A 6 -6.15 10.61 6.16
C PHE A 6 -5.21 9.49 5.73
N VAL A 7 -5.79 8.50 5.06
CA VAL A 7 -5.05 7.50 4.30
C VAL A 7 -4.55 8.22 3.05
N ASP A 8 -3.40 8.87 3.16
CA ASP A 8 -2.63 9.28 2.00
C ASP A 8 -1.58 8.21 1.66
N ALA A 9 -1.00 8.33 0.47
CA ALA A 9 -0.06 7.33 -0.01
C ALA A 9 1.19 7.21 0.88
N ASP A 10 1.60 8.30 1.52
CA ASP A 10 2.78 8.33 2.38
C ASP A 10 2.50 7.69 3.75
N GLY A 11 1.29 7.87 4.29
CA GLY A 11 0.81 7.16 5.48
C GLY A 11 0.70 5.64 5.24
N LEU A 12 0.26 5.24 4.06
CA LEU A 12 0.22 3.82 3.65
C LEU A 12 1.63 3.22 3.51
N ASP A 13 2.57 3.93 2.88
CA ASP A 13 3.94 3.45 2.75
C ASP A 13 4.65 3.33 4.11
N ASN A 14 4.44 4.28 5.03
CA ASN A 14 4.95 4.15 6.40
C ASN A 14 4.34 2.93 7.13
N GLY A 15 3.06 2.65 6.90
CA GLY A 15 2.39 1.45 7.41
C GLY A 15 3.00 0.17 6.83
N ARG A 16 3.26 0.16 5.52
CA ARG A 16 3.86 -0.95 4.75
C ARG A 16 5.21 -1.39 5.31
N ASP A 17 6.09 -0.45 5.63
CA ASP A 17 7.43 -0.74 6.17
C ASP A 17 7.35 -1.50 7.51
N GLY A 18 6.32 -1.22 8.32
CA GLY A 18 6.04 -1.96 9.55
C GLY A 18 5.74 -3.44 9.31
N PHE A 19 5.06 -3.78 8.20
CA PHE A 19 4.78 -5.17 7.83
C PHE A 19 6.02 -5.90 7.31
N ASP A 20 6.92 -5.21 6.59
CA ASP A 20 8.17 -5.77 6.08
C ASP A 20 9.13 -6.21 7.22
N GLY A 21 9.26 -5.37 8.24
CA GLY A 21 10.01 -5.72 9.45
C GLY A 21 9.42 -6.95 10.15
N LYS A 22 8.09 -7.03 10.24
CA LYS A 22 7.39 -8.14 10.90
C LYS A 22 7.47 -9.45 10.13
N SER A 23 7.37 -9.45 8.79
CA SER A 23 7.53 -10.67 7.99
C SER A 23 8.94 -11.26 8.14
N THR A 24 9.95 -10.39 8.18
CA THR A 24 11.36 -10.78 8.40
C THR A 24 11.59 -11.36 9.79
N GLU A 25 11.02 -10.73 10.83
CA GLU A 25 11.05 -11.27 12.19
C GLU A 25 10.40 -12.66 12.27
N LEU A 26 9.25 -12.86 11.63
CA LEU A 26 8.54 -14.13 11.61
C LEU A 26 9.34 -15.22 10.90
N ARG A 27 9.97 -14.92 9.76
CA ARG A 27 10.86 -15.88 9.08
C ARG A 27 12.07 -16.26 9.93
N THR A 28 12.66 -15.29 10.63
CA THR A 28 13.77 -15.56 11.55
C THR A 28 13.31 -16.47 12.70
N LEU A 29 12.10 -16.24 13.24
CA LEU A 29 11.52 -17.11 14.25
C LEU A 29 11.27 -18.53 13.72
N ALA A 30 10.74 -18.67 12.50
CA ALA A 30 10.53 -19.98 11.87
C ALA A 30 11.87 -20.75 11.76
N GLN A 31 12.92 -20.10 11.27
CA GLN A 31 14.26 -20.71 11.19
C GLN A 31 14.80 -21.15 12.56
N ARG A 32 14.56 -20.37 13.61
CA ARG A 32 14.94 -20.74 14.99
C ARG A 32 14.17 -21.97 15.47
N VAL A 33 12.86 -22.03 15.24
CA VAL A 33 12.03 -23.20 15.60
C VAL A 33 12.54 -24.45 14.85
N GLN A 34 12.83 -24.33 13.57
CA GLN A 34 13.39 -25.43 12.77
C GLN A 34 14.77 -25.87 13.29
N GLY A 35 15.63 -24.93 13.67
CA GLY A 35 16.95 -25.22 14.24
C GLY A 35 16.89 -25.88 15.61
N LEU A 36 15.93 -25.50 16.46
CA LEU A 36 15.67 -26.15 17.75
C LEU A 36 15.14 -27.57 17.57
N ALA A 37 14.38 -27.80 16.50
CA ALA A 37 13.80 -29.09 16.14
C ALA A 37 14.72 -29.97 15.27
N ASN A 38 16.04 -29.76 15.35
CA ASN A 38 17.00 -30.51 14.54
C ASN A 38 16.80 -32.03 14.73
N PRO A 39 16.37 -32.77 13.68
CA PRO A 39 15.99 -34.17 13.79
C PRO A 39 17.12 -35.04 14.32
N SER A 40 18.37 -34.75 13.92
CA SER A 40 19.55 -35.51 14.34
C SER A 40 19.81 -35.36 15.84
N ARG A 41 19.72 -34.14 16.38
CA ARG A 41 19.93 -33.89 17.82
C ARG A 41 18.89 -34.58 18.70
N ILE A 42 17.64 -34.61 18.24
CA ILE A 42 16.54 -35.21 19.00
C ILE A 42 16.56 -36.74 18.85
N SER A 43 16.93 -37.25 17.67
CA SER A 43 17.15 -38.68 17.45
C SER A 43 18.29 -39.22 18.32
N ASP A 44 19.41 -38.50 18.44
CA ASP A 44 20.53 -38.89 19.31
C ASP A 44 20.11 -38.92 20.79
N ALA A 45 19.25 -37.99 21.20
CA ALA A 45 18.72 -37.93 22.56
C ALA A 45 17.68 -39.03 22.86
N ALA A 46 16.94 -39.49 21.85
CA ALA A 46 15.94 -40.55 21.95
C ALA A 46 16.56 -41.96 22.09
N GLY A 47 17.79 -42.15 21.62
CA GLY A 47 18.47 -43.43 21.65
C GLY A 47 17.67 -44.56 20.99
N ASN A 48 17.80 -45.78 21.53
CA ASN A 48 17.09 -46.98 21.05
C ASN A 48 15.87 -47.37 21.89
N ASP A 49 15.41 -46.50 22.80
CA ASP A 49 14.26 -46.80 23.63
C ASP A 49 12.94 -46.40 22.95
N LYS A 50 11.87 -47.14 23.26
CA LYS A 50 10.56 -46.95 22.61
C LYS A 50 9.94 -45.58 22.93
N ASN A 51 10.07 -45.12 24.19
CA ASN A 51 9.45 -43.88 24.64
C ASN A 51 10.21 -42.66 24.10
N GLY A 52 11.54 -42.73 24.01
CA GLY A 52 12.39 -41.75 23.35
C GLY A 52 12.03 -41.60 21.87
N ASN A 53 11.82 -42.72 21.17
CA ASN A 53 11.39 -42.70 19.76
C ASN A 53 9.98 -42.11 19.54
N GLU A 54 9.03 -42.40 20.44
CA GLU A 54 7.70 -41.78 20.40
C GLU A 54 7.78 -40.27 20.68
N PHE A 55 8.54 -39.87 21.71
CA PHE A 55 8.80 -38.46 22.01
C PHE A 55 9.43 -37.73 20.83
N TYR A 56 10.45 -38.32 20.20
CA TYR A 56 11.11 -37.77 19.00
C TYR A 56 10.10 -37.46 17.88
N LYS A 57 9.25 -38.43 17.54
CA LYS A 57 8.25 -38.27 16.48
C LYS A 57 7.27 -37.13 16.81
N THR A 58 6.69 -37.16 18.01
CA THR A 58 5.74 -36.13 18.44
C THR A 58 6.37 -34.74 18.49
N HIS A 59 7.61 -34.63 18.96
CA HIS A 59 8.34 -33.37 19.01
C HIS A 59 8.61 -32.84 17.60
N LEU A 60 9.07 -33.69 16.68
CA LEU A 60 9.36 -33.32 15.31
C LEU A 60 8.09 -32.90 14.56
N GLU A 61 6.99 -33.62 14.72
CA GLU A 61 5.68 -33.27 14.15
C GLU A 61 5.19 -31.92 14.67
N SER A 62 5.27 -31.70 15.98
CA SER A 62 4.84 -30.45 16.63
C SER A 62 5.68 -29.27 16.12
N ALA A 63 7.00 -29.41 16.10
CA ALA A 63 7.87 -28.34 15.64
C ALA A 63 7.73 -28.04 14.15
N THR A 64 7.52 -29.07 13.33
CA THR A 64 7.22 -28.91 11.89
C THR A 64 5.89 -28.15 11.71
N GLY A 65 4.87 -28.49 12.50
CA GLY A 65 3.59 -27.78 12.49
C GLY A 65 3.74 -26.30 12.85
N ILE A 66 4.50 -25.99 13.91
CA ILE A 66 4.78 -24.59 14.33
C ILE A 66 5.56 -23.85 13.24
N TYR A 67 6.62 -24.46 12.70
CA TYR A 67 7.41 -23.89 11.60
C TYR A 67 6.55 -23.54 10.39
N ASN A 68 5.70 -24.48 9.95
CA ASN A 68 4.79 -24.27 8.82
C ASN A 68 3.78 -23.16 9.12
N GLY A 69 3.22 -23.12 10.33
CA GLY A 69 2.27 -22.09 10.76
C GLY A 69 2.89 -20.69 10.76
N ILE A 70 4.11 -20.54 11.28
CA ILE A 70 4.82 -19.25 11.30
C ILE A 70 5.11 -18.78 9.86
N ASN A 71 5.55 -19.68 8.97
CA ASN A 71 5.78 -19.32 7.57
C ASN A 71 4.50 -18.92 6.84
N ALA A 72 3.39 -19.61 7.09
CA ALA A 72 2.10 -19.23 6.53
C ALA A 72 1.66 -17.83 7.01
N TRP A 73 1.90 -17.53 8.30
CA TRP A 73 1.59 -16.21 8.83
C TRP A 73 2.51 -15.12 8.29
N ALA A 74 3.81 -15.41 8.13
CA ALA A 74 4.75 -14.49 7.48
C ALA A 74 4.32 -14.16 6.03
N ALA A 75 3.88 -15.17 5.26
CA ALA A 75 3.36 -14.96 3.91
C ALA A 75 2.08 -14.10 3.90
N ALA A 76 1.18 -14.29 4.86
CA ALA A 76 -0.01 -13.45 4.99
C ALA A 76 0.34 -11.99 5.32
N VAL A 77 1.35 -11.77 6.18
CA VAL A 77 1.86 -10.42 6.50
C VAL A 77 2.44 -9.73 5.27
N GLU A 78 3.15 -10.47 4.41
CA GLU A 78 3.66 -9.94 3.13
C GLU A 78 2.56 -9.63 2.13
N ALA A 79 1.55 -10.49 2.00
CA ALA A 79 0.41 -10.20 1.13
C ALA A 79 -0.32 -8.91 1.57
N THR A 80 -0.45 -8.68 2.88
CA THR A 80 -1.00 -7.42 3.41
C THR A 80 -0.10 -6.24 3.09
N ARG A 81 1.23 -6.38 3.26
CA ARG A 81 2.21 -5.35 2.88
C ARG A 81 2.05 -4.94 1.42
N ASP A 82 1.98 -5.91 0.52
CA ASP A 82 1.88 -5.67 -0.91
C ASP A 82 0.54 -4.99 -1.27
N SER A 83 -0.56 -5.45 -0.65
CA SER A 83 -1.88 -4.81 -0.81
C SER A 83 -1.89 -3.35 -0.34
N ILE A 84 -1.15 -3.01 0.72
CA ILE A 84 -0.99 -1.64 1.19
C ILE A 84 -0.21 -0.80 0.18
N GLY A 85 0.84 -1.35 -0.43
CA GLY A 85 1.61 -0.69 -1.50
C GLY A 85 0.76 -0.42 -2.75
N ASP A 86 -0.10 -1.36 -3.12
CA ASP A 86 -1.04 -1.18 -4.23
C ASP A 86 -2.04 -0.06 -3.94
N MET A 87 -2.60 -0.03 -2.72
CA MET A 87 -3.48 1.08 -2.28
C MET A 87 -2.76 2.42 -2.33
N ALA A 88 -1.51 2.51 -1.86
CA ALA A 88 -0.73 3.75 -1.89
C ALA A 88 -0.54 4.24 -3.33
N THR A 89 -0.29 3.33 -4.27
CA THR A 89 -0.16 3.62 -5.70
C THR A 89 -1.48 4.16 -6.26
N SER A 90 -2.60 3.49 -6.00
CA SER A 90 -3.92 3.95 -6.44
C SER A 90 -4.29 5.33 -5.89
N PHE A 91 -3.92 5.64 -4.64
CA PHE A 91 -4.11 6.98 -4.08
C PHE A 91 -3.31 8.04 -4.83
N ARG A 92 -2.04 7.78 -5.16
CA ARG A 92 -1.22 8.73 -5.95
C ARG A 92 -1.79 8.97 -7.33
N GLU A 93 -2.24 7.92 -8.01
CA GLU A 93 -2.86 8.02 -9.33
C GLU A 93 -4.16 8.85 -9.28
N ALA A 94 -4.98 8.63 -8.25
CA ALA A 94 -6.21 9.40 -8.04
C ALA A 94 -5.92 10.88 -7.76
N ASP A 95 -4.94 11.18 -6.90
CA ASP A 95 -4.54 12.55 -6.57
C ASP A 95 -3.99 13.28 -7.80
N GLN A 96 -3.13 12.62 -8.58
CA GLN A 96 -2.60 13.18 -9.83
C GLN A 96 -3.71 13.43 -10.85
N GLY A 97 -4.64 12.48 -11.02
CA GLY A 97 -5.79 12.65 -11.91
C GLY A 97 -6.70 13.82 -11.49
N ALA A 98 -6.92 14.00 -10.19
CA ALA A 98 -7.70 15.12 -9.66
C ALA A 98 -7.00 16.47 -9.89
N PHE A 99 -5.68 16.52 -9.74
CA PHE A 99 -4.88 17.71 -10.03
C PHE A 99 -4.94 18.09 -11.51
N ASP A 100 -4.75 17.12 -12.40
CA ASP A 100 -4.79 17.33 -13.85
C ASP A 100 -6.19 17.78 -14.31
N ALA A 101 -7.25 17.15 -13.80
CA ALA A 101 -8.63 17.56 -14.09
C ALA A 101 -8.94 18.98 -13.61
N SER A 102 -8.44 19.35 -12.42
CA SER A 102 -8.60 20.70 -11.88
C SER A 102 -7.88 21.75 -12.71
N ASN A 103 -6.67 21.45 -13.18
CA ASN A 103 -5.92 22.34 -14.09
C ASN A 103 -6.62 22.50 -15.43
N LEU A 104 -7.17 21.41 -15.99
CA LEU A 104 -7.94 21.47 -17.23
C LEU A 104 -9.20 22.35 -17.06
N LEU A 105 -9.92 22.18 -15.94
CA LEU A 105 -11.08 23.01 -15.62
C LEU A 105 -10.70 24.49 -15.52
N LEU A 106 -9.60 24.80 -14.83
CA LEU A 106 -9.08 26.16 -14.73
C LEU A 106 -8.76 26.75 -16.10
N GLN A 107 -8.03 26.02 -16.95
CA GLN A 107 -7.70 26.46 -18.30
C GLN A 107 -8.95 26.73 -19.14
N ASN A 108 -9.96 25.87 -19.06
CA ASN A 108 -11.24 26.06 -19.76
C ASN A 108 -11.96 27.34 -19.30
N PHE A 109 -11.96 27.62 -17.99
CA PHE A 109 -12.52 28.86 -17.45
C PHE A 109 -11.74 30.10 -17.90
N THR A 110 -10.41 30.04 -17.92
CA THR A 110 -9.57 31.15 -18.41
C THR A 110 -9.83 31.44 -19.88
N GLN A 111 -9.88 30.41 -20.73
CA GLN A 111 -10.19 30.55 -22.16
C GLN A 111 -11.61 31.11 -22.38
N LEU A 112 -12.59 30.66 -21.60
CA LEU A 112 -13.96 31.20 -21.65
C LEU A 112 -13.96 32.70 -21.31
N ASN A 113 -13.27 33.09 -20.23
CA ASN A 113 -13.18 34.47 -19.79
C ASN A 113 -12.51 35.37 -20.84
N GLU A 114 -11.42 34.90 -21.45
CA GLU A 114 -10.75 35.60 -22.56
C GLU A 114 -11.66 35.76 -23.77
N LYS A 115 -12.43 34.72 -24.13
CA LYS A 115 -13.40 34.75 -25.24
C LYS A 115 -14.55 35.72 -24.99
N VAL A 116 -15.05 35.81 -23.76
CA VAL A 116 -16.08 36.78 -23.36
C VAL A 116 -15.52 38.20 -23.34
N GLY A 117 -14.31 38.40 -22.83
CA GLY A 117 -13.65 39.71 -22.77
C GLY A 117 -13.24 40.28 -24.14
N SER A 118 -12.87 39.42 -25.09
CA SER A 118 -12.50 39.81 -26.47
C SER A 118 -13.69 40.09 -27.39
N GLY A 119 -14.91 39.68 -27.01
CA GLY A 119 -16.16 40.03 -27.72
C GLY A 119 -16.69 41.44 -27.40
N GLY A 120 -16.11 42.13 -26.42
CA GLY A 120 -16.58 43.45 -25.94
C GLY A 120 -15.83 44.67 -26.47
N SER A 121 -14.83 44.50 -27.35
CA SER A 121 -13.99 45.62 -27.86
C SER A 121 -14.04 45.77 -29.38
N GLY A 122 -15.24 45.65 -29.96
CA GLY A 122 -15.52 45.89 -31.37
C GLY A 122 -16.44 47.08 -31.58
N SER A 123 -15.86 48.28 -31.67
CA SER A 123 -16.32 49.40 -32.52
C SER A 123 -17.83 49.69 -32.61
N GLY A 124 -18.40 50.32 -31.58
CA GLY A 124 -19.66 51.08 -31.68
C GLY A 124 -19.41 52.48 -32.24
N GLY A 125 -19.10 52.56 -33.53
CA GLY A 125 -19.02 53.82 -34.27
C GLY A 125 -20.35 54.08 -34.98
N ASP A 126 -21.38 54.48 -34.24
CA ASP A 126 -22.61 55.00 -34.83
C ASP A 126 -22.33 56.42 -35.37
N SER A 127 -22.26 56.51 -36.68
CA SER A 127 -22.26 57.76 -37.42
C SER A 127 -23.63 58.42 -37.32
N ASP A 128 -23.85 59.20 -36.26
CA ASP A 128 -25.00 60.11 -36.16
C ASP A 128 -24.49 61.55 -36.25
N SER A 129 -24.29 62.01 -37.49
CA SER A 129 -24.09 63.43 -37.80
C SER A 129 -25.39 63.94 -38.43
N PRO A 130 -26.04 64.96 -37.85
CA PRO A 130 -27.31 65.46 -38.38
C PRO A 130 -27.07 66.25 -39.68
N PRO A 131 -28.04 66.28 -40.63
CA PRO A 131 -27.88 67.03 -41.86
C PRO A 131 -27.95 68.55 -41.60
N PRO A 132 -27.22 69.37 -42.39
CA PRO A 132 -27.19 70.81 -42.19
C PRO A 132 -28.52 71.46 -42.62
N ALA A 133 -28.76 72.63 -42.02
CA ALA A 133 -29.99 73.43 -42.02
C ALA A 133 -30.53 73.84 -43.40
#